data_AF-A0A1G7HUP5-F1
#
_entry.id   AF-A0A1G7HUP5-F1
#
_cell.length_a   1.000
_cell.length_b   1.000
_cell.length_c   1.000
_cell.angle_alpha   90.00
_cell.angle_beta   90.00
_cell.angle_gamma   90.00
#
_symmetry.space_group_name_H-M   'P 1'
#
loop_
_entity.id
_entity.type
_entity.pdbx_description
1 polymer ?
#
loop_
_entity_poly.entity_id
_entity_poly.type
_entity_poly.pdbx_seq_one_letter_code
_entity_poly.pdbx_strand_id
1 'polypeptide(L)'
;MNAGPRPRSGYLAAPFFTTNAPIKALTDKGCDVRLIIRFSPITTPQALRQAFENSRVKVRYFTDSKFPTKLYIIDDIALVGSANLTHDGLQANRELSVLLGQDRDDAFNALRGLFDDLWNDADVLNEEVLRQYEKAFKSREKPQDEDAFERFIHKFVDPATPKSIVVGSNKKSKERAFIQGFRQKYDEILVPAHHEILEVAQQNGFGRPEYAGQDTQIEMGRFLGWLRRTQGSGNGWRETSLLSDPKDRAKRIAEYVQIWQSTDDTAKGDVYHASAEIENIANIRTYLCDPNELAHLSFDDLFRYLTGCHAFLERLRFVSKDIGEGLSGLERLRIDFQKKNTLEAVVRTVRYLLSGPGDAIERAYDCVYGGYKLNGFGEAGVMELLGWGDPRRPPFNNRSIRGIRLLGFDVEHLVAGE
;
A
#
# COMPACT_ATOMS: atom_id res chain seq x y z
N MET A 1 -25.87 -17.88 9.21
CA MET A 1 -25.89 -16.65 8.40
C MET A 1 -26.13 -17.02 6.94
N ASN A 2 -27.37 -17.00 6.47
CA ASN A 2 -27.66 -17.00 5.04
C ASN A 2 -27.79 -15.55 4.60
N ALA A 3 -26.66 -14.85 4.50
CA ALA A 3 -26.54 -13.77 3.52
C ALA A 3 -26.95 -14.33 2.15
N GLY A 4 -27.45 -13.50 1.23
CA GLY A 4 -27.92 -13.96 -0.09
C GLY A 4 -26.95 -14.91 -0.78
N PRO A 5 -27.37 -15.63 -1.84
CA PRO A 5 -26.61 -16.76 -2.41
C PRO A 5 -25.16 -16.42 -2.83
N ARG A 6 -24.81 -15.13 -2.95
CA ARG A 6 -23.45 -14.61 -3.16
C ARG A 6 -23.26 -13.28 -2.40
N PRO A 7 -22.75 -13.31 -1.15
CA PRO A 7 -22.45 -12.08 -0.43
C PRO A 7 -21.36 -11.27 -1.16
N ARG A 8 -21.51 -9.95 -1.26
CA ARG A 8 -20.54 -9.08 -1.96
C ARG A 8 -19.57 -8.41 -1.02
N SER A 9 -20.06 -7.90 0.11
CA SER A 9 -19.28 -7.12 1.06
C SER A 9 -19.55 -7.53 2.50
N GLY A 10 -18.47 -7.64 3.29
CA GLY A 10 -18.50 -7.96 4.71
C GLY A 10 -17.75 -6.90 5.50
N TYR A 11 -18.36 -6.42 6.59
CA TYR A 11 -17.78 -5.42 7.49
C TYR A 11 -17.87 -5.96 8.90
N LEU A 12 -16.75 -6.44 9.41
CA LEU A 12 -16.66 -7.19 10.66
C LEU A 12 -15.80 -6.43 11.64
N ALA A 13 -16.33 -6.18 12.84
CA ALA A 13 -15.64 -5.53 13.94
C ALA A 13 -15.81 -6.40 15.18
N ALA A 14 -14.71 -6.87 15.77
CA ALA A 14 -14.71 -7.67 16.99
C ALA A 14 -13.42 -7.48 17.79
N PRO A 15 -13.46 -7.37 19.14
CA PRO A 15 -12.24 -7.24 19.93
C PRO A 15 -11.39 -8.51 19.94
N PHE A 16 -12.02 -9.68 19.84
CA PHE A 16 -11.33 -10.97 19.92
C PHE A 16 -11.48 -11.76 18.63
N PHE A 17 -10.34 -12.20 18.13
CA PHE A 17 -10.24 -12.94 16.88
C PHE A 17 -9.30 -14.14 17.01
N THR A 18 -9.87 -15.35 17.09
CA THR A 18 -9.08 -16.59 17.24
C THR A 18 -9.33 -17.61 16.14
N THR A 19 -10.28 -17.36 15.24
CA THR A 19 -10.59 -18.26 14.13
C THR A 19 -10.92 -17.50 12.85
N ASN A 20 -10.27 -17.87 11.75
CA ASN A 20 -10.52 -17.30 10.42
C ASN A 20 -11.71 -17.95 9.69
N ALA A 21 -12.38 -18.95 10.29
CA ALA A 21 -13.41 -19.74 9.61
C ALA A 21 -14.58 -18.89 9.04
N PRO A 22 -15.13 -17.88 9.75
CA PRO A 22 -16.22 -17.07 9.20
C PRO A 22 -15.76 -16.20 8.03
N ILE A 23 -14.55 -15.66 8.11
CA ILE A 23 -13.95 -14.84 7.05
C ILE A 23 -13.76 -15.71 5.82
N LYS A 24 -13.18 -16.90 5.98
CA LYS A 24 -13.02 -17.87 4.88
C LYS A 24 -14.37 -18.22 4.24
N ALA A 25 -15.41 -18.46 5.04
CA ALA A 25 -16.74 -18.77 4.51
C ALA A 25 -17.35 -17.64 3.67
N LEU A 26 -17.00 -16.38 3.96
CA LEU A 26 -17.40 -15.22 3.16
C LEU A 26 -16.55 -15.11 1.89
N THR A 27 -15.23 -15.16 2.02
CA THR A 27 -14.30 -14.97 0.89
C THR A 27 -14.35 -16.12 -0.12
N ASP A 28 -14.61 -17.35 0.31
CA ASP A 28 -14.88 -18.51 -0.57
C ASP A 28 -16.10 -18.27 -1.49
N LYS A 29 -17.03 -17.39 -1.09
CA LYS A 29 -18.19 -16.99 -1.89
C LYS A 29 -17.95 -15.73 -2.73
N GLY A 30 -16.72 -15.21 -2.73
CA GLY A 30 -16.32 -14.00 -3.46
C GLY A 30 -16.63 -12.69 -2.73
N CYS A 31 -16.93 -12.73 -1.43
CA CYS A 31 -17.18 -11.54 -0.62
C CYS A 31 -15.86 -10.84 -0.25
N ASP A 32 -15.81 -9.53 -0.40
CA ASP A 32 -14.70 -8.70 0.09
C ASP A 32 -14.97 -8.24 1.53
N VAL A 33 -14.00 -8.46 2.42
CA VAL A 33 -14.16 -8.29 3.87
C VAL A 33 -13.27 -7.15 4.38
N ARG A 34 -13.87 -6.25 5.15
CA ARG A 34 -13.18 -5.28 6.00
C ARG A 34 -13.27 -5.75 7.44
N LEU A 35 -12.14 -6.08 8.03
CA LEU A 35 -12.02 -6.64 9.37
C LEU A 35 -11.34 -5.64 10.31
N ILE A 36 -12.01 -5.25 11.38
CA ILE A 36 -11.46 -4.45 12.49
C ILE A 36 -11.31 -5.36 13.70
N ILE A 37 -10.11 -5.43 14.25
CA ILE A 37 -9.79 -6.22 15.43
C ILE A 37 -9.07 -5.40 16.50
N ARG A 38 -8.97 -5.97 17.69
CA ARG A 38 -8.08 -5.46 18.73
C ARG A 38 -6.90 -6.41 18.94
N PHE A 39 -5.72 -5.84 19.10
CA PHE A 39 -4.57 -6.53 19.66
C PHE A 39 -4.80 -6.78 21.15
N SER A 40 -4.91 -8.05 21.50
CA SER A 40 -5.23 -8.51 22.85
C SER A 40 -4.45 -9.78 23.17
N PRO A 41 -4.41 -10.23 24.44
CA PRO A 41 -3.81 -11.53 24.77
C PRO A 41 -4.63 -12.72 24.26
N ILE A 42 -5.87 -12.48 23.78
CA ILE A 42 -6.80 -13.49 23.26
C ILE A 42 -6.71 -13.61 21.75
N THR A 43 -6.65 -12.48 21.02
CA THR A 43 -6.53 -12.46 19.55
C THR A 43 -5.29 -13.22 19.11
N THR A 44 -5.44 -14.26 18.30
CA THR A 44 -4.30 -15.12 17.94
C THR A 44 -3.60 -14.60 16.70
N PRO A 45 -2.25 -14.51 16.69
CA PRO A 45 -1.52 -14.10 15.49
C PRO A 45 -1.75 -15.02 14.29
N GLN A 46 -2.00 -16.32 14.54
CA GLN A 46 -2.33 -17.28 13.49
C GLN A 46 -3.61 -16.90 12.73
N ALA A 47 -4.69 -16.54 13.45
CA ALA A 47 -5.93 -16.13 12.79
C ALA A 47 -5.74 -14.82 12.02
N LEU A 48 -5.01 -13.85 12.61
CA LEU A 48 -4.68 -12.59 11.94
C LEU A 48 -3.87 -12.80 10.66
N ARG A 49 -2.85 -13.66 10.68
CA ARG A 49 -2.04 -13.96 9.50
C ARG A 49 -2.89 -14.58 8.38
N GLN A 50 -3.76 -15.53 8.71
CA GLN A 50 -4.68 -16.13 7.74
C GLN A 50 -5.66 -15.10 7.12
N ALA A 51 -6.09 -14.11 7.90
CA ALA A 51 -6.92 -13.02 7.39
C ALA A 51 -6.09 -12.06 6.52
N PHE A 52 -4.91 -11.65 7.00
CA PHE A 52 -4.01 -10.72 6.32
C PHE A 52 -3.51 -11.24 4.96
N GLU A 53 -3.23 -12.54 4.85
CA GLU A 53 -2.76 -13.18 3.61
C GLU A 53 -3.88 -13.38 2.57
N ASN A 54 -5.15 -13.19 2.94
CA ASN A 54 -6.26 -13.32 2.02
C ASN A 54 -6.49 -12.01 1.25
N SER A 55 -6.32 -12.05 -0.07
CA SER A 55 -6.45 -10.88 -0.95
C SER A 55 -7.82 -10.20 -0.95
N ARG A 56 -8.87 -10.88 -0.47
CA ARG A 56 -10.22 -10.32 -0.31
C ARG A 56 -10.46 -9.70 1.06
N VAL A 57 -9.47 -9.69 1.95
CA VAL A 57 -9.62 -9.21 3.32
C VAL A 57 -8.69 -8.03 3.56
N LYS A 58 -9.25 -6.92 4.05
CA LYS A 58 -8.49 -5.79 4.57
C LYS A 58 -8.61 -5.81 6.08
N VAL A 59 -7.49 -5.81 6.78
CA VAL A 59 -7.45 -5.86 8.25
C VAL A 59 -6.96 -4.53 8.80
N ARG A 60 -7.71 -3.97 9.74
CA ARG A 60 -7.32 -2.83 10.55
C ARG A 60 -7.39 -3.17 12.03
N TYR A 61 -6.62 -2.46 12.84
CA TYR A 61 -6.48 -2.79 14.25
C TYR A 61 -6.55 -1.59 15.18
N PHE A 62 -6.92 -1.90 16.42
CA PHE A 62 -6.71 -1.05 17.60
C PHE A 62 -5.81 -1.78 18.61
N THR A 63 -5.09 -1.01 19.41
CA THR A 63 -4.37 -1.49 20.61
C THR A 63 -5.11 -1.19 21.91
N ASP A 64 -6.13 -0.32 21.86
CA ASP A 64 -6.90 0.14 23.04
C ASP A 64 -7.79 -0.96 23.62
N SER A 65 -7.67 -1.24 24.93
CA SER A 65 -8.52 -2.18 25.66
C SER A 65 -10.00 -1.75 25.73
N LYS A 66 -10.33 -0.53 25.29
CA LYS A 66 -11.69 0.04 25.31
C LYS A 66 -12.45 -0.05 23.99
N PHE A 67 -12.02 -0.91 23.07
CA PHE A 67 -12.81 -1.29 21.89
C PHE A 67 -13.65 -2.56 22.16
N PRO A 68 -14.93 -2.49 22.58
CA PRO A 68 -15.77 -3.67 22.84
C PRO A 68 -16.65 -4.09 21.65
N THR A 69 -16.64 -3.34 20.55
CA THR A 69 -17.63 -3.44 19.46
C THR A 69 -17.65 -4.81 18.82
N LYS A 70 -18.85 -5.40 18.69
CA LYS A 70 -19.12 -6.66 18.01
C LYS A 70 -20.24 -6.43 17.00
N LEU A 71 -19.83 -6.08 15.80
CA LEU A 71 -20.70 -5.63 14.71
C LEU A 71 -20.29 -6.37 13.44
N TYR A 72 -21.24 -7.04 12.82
CA TYR A 72 -21.02 -7.77 11.59
C TYR A 72 -22.09 -7.37 10.57
N ILE A 73 -21.69 -6.69 9.51
CA ILE A 73 -22.59 -6.30 8.41
C ILE A 73 -22.17 -7.12 7.19
N ILE A 74 -23.11 -7.87 6.61
CA ILE A 74 -22.91 -8.61 5.36
C ILE A 74 -24.00 -8.13 4.41
N ASP A 75 -23.58 -7.39 3.39
CA ASP A 75 -24.46 -6.68 2.46
C ASP A 75 -25.53 -5.85 3.18
N ASP A 76 -26.78 -6.30 3.15
CA ASP A 76 -27.98 -5.65 3.66
C ASP A 76 -28.42 -6.16 5.05
N ILE A 77 -27.61 -7.01 5.68
CA ILE A 77 -27.89 -7.61 6.99
C ILE A 77 -26.81 -7.21 8.00
N ALA A 78 -27.21 -6.71 9.16
CA ALA A 78 -26.33 -6.44 10.29
C ALA A 78 -26.65 -7.36 11.47
N LEU A 79 -25.61 -7.85 12.13
CA LEU A 79 -25.66 -8.61 13.38
C LEU A 79 -24.91 -7.82 14.46
N VAL A 80 -25.60 -7.47 15.53
CA VAL A 80 -25.04 -6.76 16.69
C VAL A 80 -25.27 -7.61 17.93
N GLY A 81 -24.24 -7.85 18.74
CA GLY A 81 -24.41 -8.72 19.89
C GLY A 81 -23.17 -8.88 20.75
N SER A 82 -23.14 -9.98 21.50
CA SER A 82 -22.05 -10.33 22.41
C SER A 82 -21.02 -11.30 21.79
N ALA A 83 -21.33 -11.91 20.65
CA ALA A 83 -20.50 -12.90 19.97
C ALA A 83 -19.21 -12.28 19.41
N ASN A 84 -18.05 -12.82 19.81
CA ASN A 84 -16.76 -12.51 19.21
C ASN A 84 -16.43 -13.46 18.04
N LEU A 85 -15.42 -13.12 17.25
CA LEU A 85 -14.88 -14.01 16.21
C LEU A 85 -13.92 -15.05 16.80
N THR A 86 -14.42 -15.80 17.78
CA THR A 86 -13.74 -16.93 18.41
C THR A 86 -14.54 -18.20 18.19
N HIS A 87 -13.91 -19.37 18.32
CA HIS A 87 -14.64 -20.64 18.18
C HIS A 87 -15.81 -20.70 19.15
N ASP A 88 -15.56 -20.41 20.43
CA ASP A 88 -16.59 -20.46 21.47
C ASP A 88 -17.65 -19.37 21.27
N GLY A 89 -17.25 -18.16 20.90
CA GLY A 89 -18.17 -17.03 20.66
C GLY A 89 -19.11 -17.26 19.48
N LEU A 90 -18.81 -18.22 18.59
CA LEU A 90 -19.65 -18.53 17.43
C LEU A 90 -20.43 -19.84 17.55
N GLN A 91 -20.00 -20.77 18.42
CA GLN A 91 -20.55 -22.13 18.46
C GLN A 91 -20.95 -22.62 19.85
N ALA A 92 -20.32 -22.15 20.93
CA ALA A 92 -20.46 -22.75 22.26
C ALA A 92 -21.10 -21.82 23.30
N ASN A 93 -20.77 -20.52 23.25
CA ASN A 93 -21.23 -19.55 24.22
C ASN A 93 -22.74 -19.27 24.08
N ARG A 94 -23.36 -18.93 25.20
CA ARG A 94 -24.71 -18.34 25.21
C ARG A 94 -24.61 -16.88 24.82
N GLU A 95 -24.63 -16.64 23.52
CA GLU A 95 -24.56 -15.29 22.95
C GLU A 95 -25.95 -14.75 22.66
N LEU A 96 -26.14 -13.45 22.91
CA LEU A 96 -27.31 -12.71 22.45
C LEU A 96 -26.90 -11.89 21.24
N SER A 97 -27.70 -11.94 20.18
CA SER A 97 -27.49 -11.11 19.00
C SER A 97 -28.80 -10.68 18.39
N VAL A 98 -28.83 -9.46 17.87
CA VAL A 98 -29.96 -8.88 17.14
C VAL A 98 -29.57 -8.79 15.67
N LEU A 99 -30.49 -9.21 14.81
CA LEU A 99 -30.30 -9.18 13.36
C LEU A 99 -31.19 -8.10 12.75
N LEU A 100 -30.56 -7.16 12.06
CA LEU A 100 -31.19 -6.00 11.44
C LEU A 100 -31.06 -6.12 9.92
N GLY A 101 -32.12 -5.77 9.19
CA GLY A 101 -32.17 -5.75 7.73
C GLY A 101 -32.33 -4.32 7.22
N GLN A 102 -31.60 -3.97 6.16
CA GLN A 102 -31.64 -2.63 5.58
C GLN A 102 -33.04 -2.20 5.12
N ASP A 103 -33.87 -3.15 4.69
CA ASP A 103 -35.22 -2.94 4.16
C ASP A 103 -36.28 -2.65 5.23
N ARG A 104 -36.01 -3.01 6.48
CA ARG A 104 -36.99 -2.99 7.57
C ARG A 104 -36.55 -2.21 8.81
N ASP A 105 -35.26 -2.01 8.99
CA ASP A 105 -34.68 -1.43 10.20
C ASP A 105 -33.96 -0.11 9.90
N ASP A 106 -34.58 1.02 10.26
CA ASP A 106 -34.00 2.37 10.07
C ASP A 106 -32.60 2.53 10.69
N ALA A 107 -32.34 1.80 11.78
CA ALA A 107 -31.07 1.81 12.49
C ALA A 107 -29.89 1.21 11.69
N PHE A 108 -30.17 0.46 10.61
CA PHE A 108 -29.15 -0.18 9.79
C PHE A 108 -28.12 0.83 9.25
N ASN A 109 -28.60 1.97 8.73
CA ASN A 109 -27.72 2.99 8.16
C ASN A 109 -26.80 3.62 9.22
N ALA A 110 -27.27 3.75 10.46
CA ALA A 110 -26.45 4.23 11.58
C ALA A 110 -25.33 3.25 11.94
N LEU A 111 -25.59 1.94 11.88
CA LEU A 111 -24.56 0.91 12.09
C LEU A 111 -23.49 0.92 10.99
N ARG A 112 -23.90 1.16 9.75
CA ARG A 112 -22.98 1.34 8.64
C ARG A 112 -22.06 2.54 8.87
N GLY A 113 -22.63 3.69 9.25
CA GLY A 113 -21.86 4.89 9.63
C GLY A 113 -20.89 4.63 10.78
N LEU A 114 -21.35 3.95 11.84
CA LEU A 114 -20.50 3.57 12.97
C LEU A 114 -19.32 2.68 12.54
N PHE A 115 -19.54 1.71 11.65
CA PHE A 115 -18.44 0.91 11.12
C PHE A 115 -17.43 1.76 10.36
N ASP A 116 -17.91 2.69 9.52
CA ASP A 116 -17.04 3.55 8.72
C ASP A 116 -16.22 4.51 9.61
N ASP A 117 -16.81 5.03 10.69
CA ASP A 117 -16.09 5.82 11.70
C ASP A 117 -14.97 4.99 12.37
N LEU A 118 -15.30 3.78 12.83
CA LEU A 118 -14.31 2.86 13.42
C LEU A 118 -13.22 2.49 12.42
N TRP A 119 -13.59 2.25 11.16
CA TRP A 119 -12.66 1.90 10.10
C TRP A 119 -11.66 3.04 9.85
N ASN A 120 -12.14 4.27 9.82
CA ASN A 120 -11.33 5.46 9.59
C ASN A 120 -10.39 5.80 10.77
N ASP A 121 -10.75 5.38 11.98
CA ASP A 121 -9.93 5.56 13.18
C ASP A 121 -8.91 4.43 13.41
N ALA A 122 -9.17 3.25 12.86
CA ALA A 122 -8.31 2.08 13.00
C ALA A 122 -7.07 2.17 12.10
N ASP A 123 -5.95 1.64 12.57
CA ASP A 123 -4.69 1.61 11.82
C ASP A 123 -4.65 0.41 10.87
N VAL A 124 -4.03 0.60 9.71
CA VAL A 124 -3.83 -0.45 8.70
C VAL A 124 -2.86 -1.51 9.22
N LEU A 125 -3.28 -2.78 9.22
CA LEU A 125 -2.38 -3.89 9.51
C LEU A 125 -1.45 -4.11 8.31
N ASN A 126 -0.13 -4.09 8.56
CA ASN A 126 0.89 -4.45 7.58
C ASN A 126 1.81 -5.55 8.13
N GLU A 127 2.70 -6.10 7.28
CA GLU A 127 3.55 -7.23 7.67
C GLU A 127 4.48 -6.91 8.86
N GLU A 128 5.01 -5.69 8.94
CA GLU A 128 5.89 -5.32 10.06
C GLU A 128 5.11 -5.24 11.37
N VAL A 129 3.93 -4.61 11.36
CA VAL A 129 3.05 -4.56 12.54
C VAL A 129 2.63 -5.97 12.96
N LEU A 130 2.25 -6.83 12.01
CA LEU A 130 1.87 -8.22 12.30
C LEU A 130 3.04 -8.99 12.92
N ARG A 131 4.26 -8.82 12.40
CA ARG A 131 5.49 -9.43 12.93
C ARG A 131 5.80 -8.94 14.34
N GLN A 132 5.65 -7.64 14.61
CA GLN A 132 5.84 -7.07 15.94
C GLN A 132 4.78 -7.59 16.92
N TYR A 133 3.52 -7.70 16.49
CA TYR A 133 2.46 -8.31 17.29
C TYR A 133 2.74 -9.78 17.59
N GLU A 134 3.20 -10.57 16.61
CA GLU A 134 3.62 -11.96 16.82
C GLU A 134 4.74 -12.09 17.84
N LYS A 135 5.73 -11.21 17.77
CA LYS A 135 6.85 -11.15 18.71
C LYS A 135 6.35 -10.84 20.12
N ALA A 136 5.49 -9.84 20.27
CA ALA A 136 4.87 -9.49 21.54
C ALA A 136 4.04 -10.66 22.10
N PHE A 137 3.25 -11.31 21.25
CA PHE A 137 2.37 -12.43 21.64
C PHE A 137 3.15 -13.67 22.08
N LYS A 138 4.34 -13.92 21.51
CA LYS A 138 5.22 -15.03 21.89
C LYS A 138 6.15 -14.70 23.06
N SER A 139 6.17 -13.45 23.54
CA SER A 139 7.03 -13.04 24.65
C SER A 139 6.66 -13.77 25.94
N ARG A 140 7.67 -14.20 26.70
CA ARG A 140 7.48 -14.79 28.04
C ARG A 140 6.91 -13.80 29.05
N GLU A 141 7.09 -12.51 28.80
CA GLU A 141 6.60 -11.41 29.65
C GLU A 141 5.16 -11.00 29.30
N LYS A 142 4.51 -11.66 28.32
CA LYS A 142 3.18 -11.30 27.85
C LYS A 142 2.16 -11.32 29.00
N PRO A 143 1.54 -10.17 29.33
CA PRO A 143 0.45 -10.14 30.29
C PRO A 143 -0.79 -10.85 29.74
N GLN A 144 -1.56 -11.49 30.62
CA GLN A 144 -2.88 -12.05 30.27
C GLN A 144 -4.02 -11.06 30.56
N ASP A 145 -3.78 -10.11 31.47
CA ASP A 145 -4.67 -8.99 31.73
C ASP A 145 -4.66 -8.01 30.55
N GLU A 146 -5.82 -7.50 30.16
CA GLU A 146 -5.98 -6.72 28.93
C GLU A 146 -5.33 -5.33 29.04
N ASP A 147 -5.54 -4.64 30.16
CA ASP A 147 -4.97 -3.31 30.38
C ASP A 147 -3.45 -3.37 30.51
N ALA A 148 -2.93 -4.42 31.14
CA ALA A 148 -1.49 -4.69 31.17
C ALA A 148 -0.96 -5.04 29.78
N PHE A 149 -1.69 -5.82 28.98
CA PHE A 149 -1.29 -6.15 27.61
C PHE A 149 -1.28 -4.92 26.70
N GLU A 150 -2.24 -4.00 26.82
CA GLU A 150 -2.25 -2.73 26.09
C GLU A 150 -0.94 -1.96 26.30
N ARG A 151 -0.55 -1.74 27.56
CA ARG A 151 0.71 -1.04 27.87
C ARG A 151 1.93 -1.81 27.39
N PHE A 152 1.86 -3.13 27.38
CA PHE A 152 2.93 -3.99 26.91
C PHE A 152 3.10 -3.92 25.39
N ILE A 153 2.00 -3.96 24.62
CA ILE A 153 2.07 -3.96 23.15
C ILE A 153 2.59 -2.63 22.60
N HIS A 154 2.42 -1.52 23.32
CA HIS A 154 2.99 -0.21 22.96
C HIS A 154 4.52 -0.16 22.91
N LYS A 155 5.21 -1.19 23.43
CA LYS A 155 6.67 -1.35 23.25
C LYS A 155 7.06 -1.89 21.87
N PHE A 156 6.09 -2.42 21.12
CA PHE A 156 6.29 -3.13 19.86
C PHE A 156 5.57 -2.45 18.69
N VAL A 157 4.40 -1.87 18.96
CA VAL A 157 3.53 -1.25 17.95
C VAL A 157 3.02 0.07 18.51
N ASP A 158 2.93 1.09 17.66
CA ASP A 158 2.40 2.39 18.06
C ASP A 158 0.95 2.31 18.55
N PRO A 159 0.56 3.14 19.54
CA PRO A 159 -0.80 3.14 20.06
C PRO A 159 -1.84 3.48 18.99
N ALA A 160 -2.79 2.56 18.79
CA ALA A 160 -3.96 2.74 17.94
C ALA A 160 -5.24 2.73 18.78
N THR A 161 -5.89 3.89 18.91
CA THR A 161 -7.09 4.08 19.75
C THR A 161 -8.24 4.64 18.91
N PRO A 162 -9.50 4.19 19.11
CA PRO A 162 -10.66 4.86 18.53
C PRO A 162 -10.72 6.31 19.01
N LYS A 163 -11.26 7.25 18.20
CA LYS A 163 -11.53 8.59 18.71
C LYS A 163 -12.65 8.50 19.73
N SER A 164 -12.36 8.78 20.99
CA SER A 164 -13.43 9.04 21.97
C SER A 164 -14.00 10.44 21.72
N ILE A 165 -15.32 10.61 21.88
CA ILE A 165 -16.00 11.93 21.87
C ILE A 165 -15.45 12.86 22.97
N VAL A 166 -14.64 12.36 23.92
CA VAL A 166 -14.02 13.16 24.97
C VAL A 166 -12.71 13.80 24.48
N VAL A 167 -12.84 15.10 24.25
CA VAL A 167 -11.86 16.15 23.97
C VAL A 167 -10.53 15.96 24.72
N GLY A 168 -9.40 15.91 24.00
CA GLY A 168 -8.09 16.11 24.63
C GLY A 168 -6.81 15.76 23.85
N SER A 169 -6.85 14.93 22.80
CA SER A 169 -5.62 14.41 22.15
C SER A 169 -5.34 14.99 20.75
N ASN A 170 -5.62 16.27 20.51
CA ASN A 170 -5.48 16.90 19.17
C ASN A 170 -4.05 16.94 18.60
N LYS A 171 -3.02 16.63 19.40
CA LYS A 171 -1.61 16.78 19.00
C LYS A 171 -0.87 15.47 18.79
N LYS A 172 -1.55 14.32 18.81
CA LYS A 172 -0.94 12.99 18.64
C LYS A 172 -1.37 12.27 17.35
N SER A 173 -1.35 12.86 16.16
CA SER A 173 -1.12 14.21 15.60
C SER A 173 -1.34 14.00 14.08
N LYS A 174 -1.48 15.04 13.27
CA LYS A 174 -1.67 14.94 11.80
C LYS A 174 -0.76 13.90 11.11
N GLU A 175 0.46 13.72 11.61
CA GLU A 175 1.44 12.72 11.16
C GLU A 175 0.90 11.29 11.10
N ARG A 176 0.26 10.78 12.16
CA ARG A 176 -0.30 9.42 12.15
C ARG A 176 -1.38 9.28 11.08
N ALA A 177 -2.27 10.28 10.96
CA ALA A 177 -3.29 10.29 9.90
C ALA A 177 -2.66 10.29 8.50
N PHE A 178 -1.55 11.01 8.29
CA PHE A 178 -0.81 10.99 7.04
C PHE A 178 -0.16 9.63 6.76
N ILE A 179 0.50 9.02 7.74
CA ILE A 179 1.11 7.69 7.60
C ILE A 179 0.04 6.64 7.26
N GLN A 180 -1.13 6.69 7.92
CA GLN A 180 -2.25 5.81 7.58
C GLN A 180 -2.77 6.08 6.16
N GLY A 181 -2.80 7.35 5.72
CA GLY A 181 -3.10 7.69 4.33
C GLY A 181 -2.12 7.05 3.33
N PHE A 182 -0.83 7.05 3.66
CA PHE A 182 0.18 6.35 2.85
C PHE A 182 -0.01 4.83 2.86
N ARG A 183 -0.27 4.22 4.02
CA ARG A 183 -0.55 2.78 4.12
C ARG A 183 -1.79 2.39 3.35
N GLN A 184 -2.86 3.17 3.44
CA GLN A 184 -4.07 2.95 2.65
C GLN A 184 -3.77 3.04 1.15
N LYS A 185 -3.07 4.10 0.71
CA LYS A 185 -2.71 4.29 -0.69
C LYS A 185 -1.84 3.15 -1.23
N TYR A 186 -0.74 2.84 -0.54
CA TYR A 186 0.26 1.91 -1.06
C TYR A 186 -0.06 0.46 -0.66
N ASP A 187 -0.25 0.17 0.62
CA ASP A 187 -0.38 -1.21 1.12
C ASP A 187 -1.79 -1.78 0.87
N GLU A 188 -2.87 -0.99 1.05
CA GLU A 188 -4.24 -1.49 0.87
C GLU A 188 -4.77 -1.41 -0.57
N ILE A 189 -4.14 -0.61 -1.44
CA ILE A 189 -4.67 -0.32 -2.80
C ILE A 189 -3.64 -0.62 -3.89
N LEU A 190 -2.52 0.10 -3.94
CA LEU A 190 -1.61 0.02 -5.08
C LEU A 190 -0.83 -1.30 -5.14
N VAL A 191 -0.32 -1.80 -4.00
CA VAL A 191 0.41 -3.08 -3.93
C VAL A 191 -0.51 -4.25 -4.36
N PRO A 192 -1.72 -4.43 -3.81
CA PRO A 192 -2.64 -5.47 -4.28
C PRO A 192 -3.00 -5.33 -5.77
N ALA A 193 -3.29 -4.12 -6.26
CA ALA A 193 -3.60 -3.90 -7.67
C ALA A 193 -2.43 -4.30 -8.58
N HIS A 194 -1.21 -3.95 -8.19
CA HIS A 194 -0.01 -4.34 -8.92
C HIS A 194 0.19 -5.87 -8.93
N HIS A 195 -0.01 -6.54 -7.80
CA HIS A 195 0.09 -8.01 -7.74
C HIS A 195 -0.96 -8.68 -8.63
N GLU A 196 -2.22 -8.21 -8.61
CA GLU A 196 -3.27 -8.70 -9.50
C GLU A 196 -2.86 -8.56 -10.98
N ILE A 197 -2.34 -7.39 -11.36
CA ILE A 197 -1.88 -7.14 -12.74
C ILE A 197 -0.75 -8.07 -13.12
N LEU A 198 0.27 -8.21 -12.26
CA LEU A 198 1.43 -9.05 -12.55
C LEU A 198 1.05 -10.53 -12.67
N GLU A 199 0.21 -11.03 -11.77
CA GLU A 199 -0.27 -12.42 -11.80
C GLU A 199 -1.04 -12.71 -13.10
N VAL A 200 -2.02 -11.86 -13.44
CA VAL A 200 -2.79 -12.04 -14.68
C VAL A 200 -1.90 -11.89 -15.90
N ALA A 201 -0.97 -10.94 -15.89
CA ALA A 201 -0.06 -10.76 -17.01
C ALA A 201 0.79 -12.00 -17.25
N GLN A 202 1.40 -12.56 -16.20
CA GLN A 202 2.19 -13.79 -16.28
C GLN A 202 1.37 -14.97 -16.81
N GLN A 203 0.11 -15.11 -16.39
CA GLN A 203 -0.80 -16.14 -16.91
C GLN A 203 -1.13 -15.96 -18.40
N ASN A 204 -0.91 -14.78 -18.97
CA ASN A 204 -1.23 -14.42 -20.35
C ASN A 204 0.02 -14.14 -21.20
N GLY A 205 1.17 -14.73 -20.85
CA GLY A 205 2.38 -14.71 -21.68
C GLY A 205 3.25 -13.46 -21.51
N PHE A 206 3.15 -12.75 -20.38
CA PHE A 206 4.08 -11.70 -20.01
C PHE A 206 5.50 -12.25 -19.81
N GLY A 207 6.54 -11.51 -20.19
CA GLY A 207 7.91 -12.01 -20.27
C GLY A 207 8.55 -11.81 -21.63
N ARG A 208 8.78 -10.57 -22.05
CA ARG A 208 9.46 -10.28 -23.32
C ARG A 208 10.92 -10.74 -23.31
N PRO A 209 11.49 -11.18 -24.47
CA PRO A 209 12.87 -11.68 -24.53
C PRO A 209 13.93 -10.68 -24.04
N GLU A 210 13.69 -9.37 -24.20
CA GLU A 210 14.64 -8.35 -23.78
C GLU A 210 14.81 -8.26 -22.25
N TYR A 211 13.85 -8.80 -21.49
CA TYR A 211 13.85 -8.84 -20.03
C TYR A 211 14.13 -10.24 -19.47
N ALA A 212 14.53 -11.19 -20.33
CA ALA A 212 14.80 -12.56 -19.91
C ALA A 212 15.88 -12.62 -18.80
N GLY A 213 15.57 -13.34 -17.71
CA GLY A 213 16.46 -13.47 -16.55
C GLY A 213 16.55 -12.23 -15.66
N GLN A 214 15.80 -11.17 -15.97
CA GLN A 214 15.73 -9.96 -15.15
C GLN A 214 14.55 -10.03 -14.17
N ASP A 215 14.53 -9.09 -13.23
CA ASP A 215 13.39 -8.91 -12.35
C ASP A 215 12.15 -8.47 -13.13
N THR A 216 11.06 -9.24 -13.00
CA THR A 216 9.76 -8.98 -13.63
C THR A 216 9.17 -7.61 -13.33
N GLN A 217 9.55 -6.98 -12.20
CA GLN A 217 9.14 -5.61 -11.86
C GLN A 217 9.66 -4.58 -12.88
N ILE A 218 10.81 -4.84 -13.50
CA ILE A 218 11.42 -3.99 -14.52
C ILE A 218 10.52 -3.96 -15.77
N GLU A 219 10.14 -5.13 -16.28
CA GLU A 219 9.22 -5.22 -17.42
C GLU A 219 7.84 -4.66 -17.06
N MET A 220 7.35 -4.90 -15.83
CA MET A 220 6.05 -4.37 -15.40
C MET A 220 6.02 -2.84 -15.37
N GLY A 221 7.06 -2.20 -14.83
CA GLY A 221 7.22 -0.74 -14.85
C GLY A 221 7.23 -0.20 -16.29
N ARG A 222 7.92 -0.91 -17.19
CA ARG A 222 7.94 -0.59 -18.63
C ARG A 222 6.54 -0.70 -19.23
N PHE A 223 5.86 -1.83 -19.05
CA PHE A 223 4.55 -2.14 -19.60
C PHE A 223 3.49 -1.11 -19.18
N LEU A 224 3.36 -0.82 -17.88
CA LEU A 224 2.41 0.18 -17.38
C LEU A 224 2.69 1.58 -17.95
N GLY A 225 3.97 1.88 -18.11
CA GLY A 225 4.43 3.09 -18.74
C GLY A 225 4.12 3.23 -20.23
N TRP A 226 4.38 2.16 -20.98
CA TRP A 226 4.02 2.05 -22.38
C TRP A 226 2.50 2.18 -22.54
N LEU A 227 1.70 1.50 -21.72
CA LEU A 227 0.25 1.56 -21.75
C LEU A 227 -0.26 3.01 -21.60
N ARG A 228 0.28 3.75 -20.63
CA ARG A 228 0.01 5.18 -20.46
C ARG A 228 0.33 5.98 -21.72
N ARG A 229 1.48 5.75 -22.34
CA ARG A 229 1.91 6.47 -23.54
C ARG A 229 1.05 6.12 -24.76
N THR A 230 0.64 4.86 -24.88
CA THR A 230 0.01 4.35 -26.10
C THR A 230 -1.50 4.47 -26.10
N GLN A 231 -2.15 4.25 -24.95
CA GLN A 231 -3.60 4.20 -24.79
C GLN A 231 -4.16 5.36 -23.96
N GLY A 232 -3.33 5.97 -23.10
CA GLY A 232 -3.76 6.97 -22.12
C GLY A 232 -3.21 8.38 -22.35
N SER A 233 -2.85 8.75 -23.58
CA SER A 233 -2.32 10.10 -23.87
C SER A 233 -3.34 11.19 -23.54
N GLY A 234 -2.86 12.35 -23.06
CA GLY A 234 -3.74 13.44 -22.61
C GLY A 234 -4.58 13.06 -21.39
N ASN A 235 -5.90 13.24 -21.49
CA ASN A 235 -6.88 12.86 -20.44
C ASN A 235 -7.44 11.45 -20.60
N GLY A 236 -7.06 10.70 -21.66
CA GLY A 236 -7.66 9.39 -21.96
C GLY A 236 -7.53 8.35 -20.84
N TRP A 237 -6.49 8.46 -20.00
CA TRP A 237 -6.34 7.60 -18.83
C TRP A 237 -7.39 7.84 -17.73
N ARG A 238 -7.94 9.07 -17.61
CA ARG A 238 -9.03 9.39 -16.67
C ARG A 238 -10.38 8.94 -17.20
N GLU A 239 -10.57 9.08 -18.51
CA GLU A 239 -11.82 8.75 -19.20
C GLU A 239 -12.05 7.24 -19.35
N THR A 240 -11.03 6.42 -19.08
CA THR A 240 -11.12 4.96 -19.17
C THR A 240 -12.11 4.41 -18.14
N SER A 241 -12.97 3.48 -18.56
CA SER A 241 -13.98 2.89 -17.68
C SER A 241 -13.37 2.07 -16.54
N LEU A 242 -13.86 2.28 -15.32
CA LEU A 242 -13.55 1.45 -14.15
C LEU A 242 -14.18 0.07 -14.30
N LEU A 243 -13.49 -0.94 -13.77
CA LEU A 243 -13.89 -2.34 -13.80
C LEU A 243 -13.88 -2.91 -12.38
N SER A 244 -15.05 -2.98 -11.77
CA SER A 244 -15.21 -3.51 -10.41
C SER A 244 -15.04 -5.03 -10.34
N ASP A 245 -15.43 -5.77 -11.38
CA ASP A 245 -15.26 -7.23 -11.43
C ASP A 245 -13.82 -7.61 -11.79
N PRO A 246 -13.12 -8.40 -10.94
CA PRO A 246 -11.79 -8.92 -11.25
C PRO A 246 -11.70 -9.67 -12.59
N LYS A 247 -12.78 -10.32 -13.05
CA LYS A 247 -12.78 -11.03 -14.34
C LYS A 247 -12.69 -10.08 -15.53
N ASP A 248 -13.39 -8.95 -15.46
CA ASP A 248 -13.33 -7.93 -16.50
C ASP A 248 -11.95 -7.26 -16.53
N ARG A 249 -11.37 -7.00 -15.34
CA ARG A 249 -9.99 -6.53 -15.24
C ARG A 249 -9.02 -7.53 -15.84
N ALA A 250 -9.16 -8.80 -15.51
CA ALA A 250 -8.29 -9.85 -16.02
C ALA A 250 -8.34 -9.93 -17.55
N LYS A 251 -9.53 -9.82 -18.16
CA LYS A 251 -9.70 -9.76 -19.62
C LYS A 251 -8.97 -8.57 -20.24
N ARG A 252 -9.12 -7.37 -19.64
CA ARG A 252 -8.44 -6.15 -20.12
C ARG A 252 -6.92 -6.23 -19.97
N ILE A 253 -6.43 -6.77 -18.86
CA ILE A 253 -5.00 -6.99 -18.64
C ILE A 253 -4.47 -7.95 -19.72
N ALA A 254 -5.14 -9.09 -19.94
CA ALA A 254 -4.75 -10.06 -20.95
C ALA A 254 -4.70 -9.44 -22.36
N GLU A 255 -5.71 -8.66 -22.74
CA GLU A 255 -5.74 -7.94 -24.02
C GLU A 255 -4.51 -7.05 -24.21
N TYR A 256 -4.19 -6.19 -23.24
CA TYR A 256 -3.04 -5.31 -23.36
C TYR A 256 -1.70 -6.03 -23.26
N VAL A 257 -1.63 -7.16 -22.55
CA VAL A 257 -0.42 -8.01 -22.53
C VAL A 257 -0.16 -8.62 -23.91
N GLN A 258 -1.19 -9.08 -24.61
CA GLN A 258 -1.03 -9.59 -25.99
C GLN A 258 -0.56 -8.49 -26.95
N ILE A 259 -1.09 -7.27 -26.83
CA ILE A 259 -0.63 -6.13 -27.62
C ILE A 259 0.82 -5.78 -27.24
N TRP A 260 1.16 -5.77 -25.95
CA TRP A 260 2.52 -5.53 -25.46
C TRP A 260 3.52 -6.53 -26.03
N GLN A 261 3.20 -7.82 -26.02
CA GLN A 261 4.07 -8.88 -26.55
C GLN A 261 4.27 -8.80 -28.06
N SER A 262 3.25 -8.35 -28.79
CA SER A 262 3.30 -8.21 -30.26
C SER A 262 3.81 -6.85 -30.76
N THR A 263 4.09 -5.90 -29.86
CA THR A 263 4.60 -4.58 -30.24
C THR A 263 6.11 -4.63 -30.47
N ASP A 264 6.57 -4.22 -31.65
CA ASP A 264 8.01 -4.12 -31.96
C ASP A 264 8.67 -2.91 -31.29
N ASP A 265 8.11 -1.71 -31.46
CA ASP A 265 8.59 -0.48 -30.81
C ASP A 265 7.90 -0.25 -29.46
N THR A 266 8.46 -0.86 -28.43
CA THR A 266 8.04 -0.63 -27.05
C THR A 266 8.56 0.69 -26.47
N ALA A 267 9.47 1.39 -27.16
CA ALA A 267 9.98 2.70 -26.75
C ALA A 267 8.92 3.79 -27.01
N LYS A 268 8.32 3.82 -28.21
CA LYS A 268 7.26 4.77 -28.65
C LYS A 268 7.49 6.22 -28.19
N GLY A 269 8.66 6.77 -28.49
CA GLY A 269 9.03 8.15 -28.13
C GLY A 269 9.36 8.36 -26.65
N ASP A 270 9.51 7.28 -25.89
CA ASP A 270 10.09 7.29 -24.56
C ASP A 270 11.62 7.19 -24.65
N VAL A 271 12.31 7.80 -23.68
CA VAL A 271 13.79 7.88 -23.69
C VAL A 271 14.45 6.57 -23.25
N TYR A 272 13.65 5.59 -22.83
CA TYR A 272 14.12 4.40 -22.14
C TYR A 272 13.88 3.14 -22.98
N HIS A 273 14.98 2.52 -23.37
CA HIS A 273 15.01 1.17 -23.92
C HIS A 273 15.23 0.16 -22.79
N ALA A 274 14.84 -1.10 -23.03
CA ALA A 274 14.94 -2.17 -22.04
C ALA A 274 16.33 -2.27 -21.40
N SER A 275 17.40 -2.21 -22.20
CA SER A 275 18.78 -2.28 -21.71
C SER A 275 19.13 -1.16 -20.73
N ALA A 276 18.76 0.08 -21.03
CA ALA A 276 19.03 1.22 -20.17
C ALA A 276 18.22 1.14 -18.87
N GLU A 277 16.98 0.65 -18.93
CA GLU A 277 16.15 0.47 -17.73
C GLU A 277 16.71 -0.62 -16.81
N ILE A 278 17.12 -1.75 -17.37
CA ILE A 278 17.80 -2.84 -16.64
C ILE A 278 19.07 -2.32 -15.98
N GLU A 279 19.92 -1.60 -16.72
CA GLU A 279 21.18 -1.05 -16.20
C GLU A 279 20.93 -0.04 -15.08
N ASN A 280 19.98 0.88 -15.26
CA ASN A 280 19.64 1.88 -14.26
C ASN A 280 19.19 1.24 -12.94
N ILE A 281 18.35 0.22 -13.01
CA ILE A 281 17.82 -0.46 -11.82
C ILE A 281 18.89 -1.32 -11.16
N ALA A 282 19.75 -1.97 -11.96
CA ALA A 282 20.93 -2.67 -11.43
C ALA A 282 21.84 -1.68 -10.67
N ASN A 283 22.12 -0.51 -11.24
CA ASN A 283 22.92 0.52 -10.57
C ASN A 283 22.29 1.03 -9.27
N ILE A 284 20.98 1.25 -9.23
CA ILE A 284 20.27 1.61 -7.98
C ILE A 284 20.51 0.54 -6.92
N ARG A 285 20.31 -0.74 -7.28
CA ARG A 285 20.44 -1.86 -6.35
C ARG A 285 21.87 -2.06 -5.86
N THR A 286 22.85 -1.92 -6.74
CA THR A 286 24.25 -2.09 -6.37
C THR A 286 24.75 -0.92 -5.53
N TYR A 287 24.49 0.32 -5.95
CA TYR A 287 25.17 1.48 -5.37
C TYR A 287 24.34 2.26 -4.34
N LEU A 288 23.01 2.25 -4.45
CA LEU A 288 22.15 3.00 -3.52
C LEU A 288 21.64 2.14 -2.36
N CYS A 289 21.46 0.83 -2.58
CA CYS A 289 20.97 -0.07 -1.54
C CYS A 289 22.06 -0.64 -0.63
N ASP A 290 23.34 -0.62 -1.04
CA ASP A 290 24.47 -0.99 -0.19
C ASP A 290 24.97 0.27 0.58
N PRO A 291 24.88 0.30 1.92
CA PRO A 291 25.32 1.44 2.72
C PRO A 291 26.81 1.79 2.57
N ASN A 292 27.66 0.80 2.22
CA ASN A 292 29.09 0.99 2.00
C ASN A 292 29.34 1.68 0.67
N GLU A 293 28.79 1.14 -0.42
CA GLU A 293 28.89 1.75 -1.76
C GLU A 293 28.35 3.18 -1.73
N LEU A 294 27.15 3.36 -1.15
CA LEU A 294 26.48 4.65 -1.04
C LEU A 294 27.32 5.71 -0.31
N ALA A 295 28.12 5.31 0.68
CA ALA A 295 28.95 6.23 1.46
C ALA A 295 30.12 6.83 0.66
N HIS A 296 30.53 6.15 -0.42
CA HIS A 296 31.69 6.53 -1.23
C HIS A 296 31.31 7.27 -2.52
N LEU A 297 30.02 7.41 -2.81
CA LEU A 297 29.57 8.06 -4.04
C LEU A 297 29.83 9.57 -4.03
N SER A 298 30.27 10.07 -5.19
CA SER A 298 30.27 11.50 -5.46
C SER A 298 28.84 12.01 -5.65
N PHE A 299 28.66 13.34 -5.62
CA PHE A 299 27.36 13.93 -5.95
C PHE A 299 26.91 13.56 -7.38
N ASP A 300 27.84 13.49 -8.31
CA ASP A 300 27.54 13.17 -9.71
C ASP A 300 27.11 11.71 -9.87
N ASP A 301 27.73 10.79 -9.14
CA ASP A 301 27.31 9.38 -9.12
C ASP A 301 25.93 9.21 -8.50
N LEU A 302 25.67 9.84 -7.35
CA LEU A 302 24.34 9.84 -6.73
C LEU A 302 23.28 10.39 -7.65
N PHE A 303 23.54 11.53 -8.28
CA PHE A 303 22.62 12.14 -9.22
C PHE A 303 22.33 11.19 -10.39
N ARG A 304 23.38 10.61 -10.98
CA ARG A 304 23.27 9.65 -12.08
C ARG A 304 22.40 8.45 -11.70
N TYR A 305 22.61 7.85 -10.54
CA TYR A 305 21.81 6.70 -10.10
C TYR A 305 20.38 7.08 -9.72
N LEU A 306 20.16 8.24 -9.09
CA LEU A 306 18.82 8.74 -8.82
C LEU A 306 18.03 9.04 -10.10
N THR A 307 18.70 9.45 -11.19
CA THR A 307 18.05 9.61 -12.50
C THR A 307 17.61 8.31 -13.17
N GLY A 308 18.00 7.16 -12.61
CA GLY A 308 17.40 5.87 -12.93
C GLY A 308 15.92 5.77 -12.51
N CYS A 309 15.49 6.58 -11.53
CA CYS A 309 14.06 6.71 -11.19
C CYS A 309 13.37 7.67 -12.18
N HIS A 310 12.34 7.19 -12.85
CA HIS A 310 11.55 7.95 -13.83
C HIS A 310 10.96 9.22 -13.22
N ALA A 311 10.41 9.16 -12.01
CA ALA A 311 9.82 10.30 -11.32
C ALA A 311 10.83 11.41 -11.03
N PHE A 312 12.10 11.05 -10.80
CA PHE A 312 13.16 12.03 -10.61
C PHE A 312 13.62 12.61 -11.95
N LEU A 313 13.81 11.78 -12.98
CA LEU A 313 14.18 12.27 -14.31
C LEU A 313 13.10 13.18 -14.90
N GLU A 314 11.81 12.85 -14.74
CA GLU A 314 10.70 13.68 -15.23
C GLU A 314 10.73 15.13 -14.69
N ARG A 315 11.48 15.41 -13.63
CA ARG A 315 11.66 16.77 -13.11
C ARG A 315 12.42 17.70 -14.06
N LEU A 316 13.11 17.17 -15.07
CA LEU A 316 13.68 17.91 -16.20
C LEU A 316 12.72 18.97 -16.76
N ARG A 317 11.41 18.65 -16.81
CA ARG A 317 10.37 19.55 -17.34
C ARG A 317 10.11 20.80 -16.50
N PHE A 318 10.57 20.80 -15.24
CA PHE A 318 10.35 21.87 -14.28
C PHE A 318 11.61 22.69 -13.98
N VAL A 319 12.75 22.34 -14.57
CA VAL A 319 14.02 23.04 -14.34
C VAL A 319 14.03 24.34 -15.14
N SER A 320 14.47 25.43 -14.51
CA SER A 320 14.54 26.73 -15.18
C SER A 320 15.57 26.72 -16.32
N LYS A 321 15.16 27.33 -17.44
CA LYS A 321 16.03 27.60 -18.60
C LYS A 321 17.03 28.75 -18.36
N ASP A 322 16.98 29.39 -17.20
CA ASP A 322 17.95 30.43 -16.82
C ASP A 322 19.20 29.85 -16.16
N ILE A 323 19.19 28.55 -15.81
CA ILE A 323 20.34 27.88 -15.19
C ILE A 323 21.39 27.60 -16.28
N GLY A 324 22.32 28.51 -16.48
CA GLY A 324 23.44 28.36 -17.42
C GLY A 324 23.04 28.42 -18.90
N GLU A 325 23.87 29.06 -19.70
CA GLU A 325 23.71 29.09 -21.16
C GLU A 325 24.35 27.83 -21.78
N GLY A 326 23.76 27.28 -22.84
CA GLY A 326 24.29 26.10 -23.54
C GLY A 326 24.15 24.75 -22.82
N LEU A 327 23.69 24.72 -21.56
CA LEU A 327 23.53 23.47 -20.80
C LEU A 327 22.30 22.66 -21.26
N SER A 328 22.48 21.34 -21.34
CA SER A 328 21.40 20.37 -21.50
C SER A 328 20.44 20.41 -20.31
N GLY A 329 19.22 19.90 -20.49
CA GLY A 329 18.28 19.82 -19.37
C GLY A 329 18.83 19.01 -18.19
N LEU A 330 19.60 17.95 -18.46
CA LEU A 330 20.10 17.05 -17.42
C LEU A 330 21.16 17.73 -16.56
N GLU A 331 22.05 18.50 -17.20
CA GLU A 331 23.04 19.33 -16.49
C GLU A 331 22.37 20.40 -15.64
N ARG A 332 21.29 21.01 -16.14
CA ARG A 332 20.52 22.00 -15.37
C ARG A 332 19.84 21.35 -14.16
N LEU A 333 19.26 20.15 -14.33
CA LEU A 333 18.65 19.41 -13.23
C LEU A 333 19.68 19.05 -12.16
N ARG A 334 20.87 18.61 -12.58
CA ARG A 334 22.00 18.32 -11.68
C ARG A 334 22.38 19.54 -10.85
N ILE A 335 22.58 20.68 -11.51
CA ILE A 335 22.96 21.95 -10.85
C ILE A 335 21.86 22.43 -9.91
N ASP A 336 20.59 22.42 -10.34
CA ASP A 336 19.45 22.81 -9.49
C ASP A 336 19.33 21.93 -8.26
N PHE A 337 19.48 20.61 -8.43
CA PHE A 337 19.41 19.65 -7.33
C PHE A 337 20.58 19.81 -6.36
N GLN A 338 21.80 19.98 -6.86
CA GLN A 338 23.00 20.22 -6.04
C GLN A 338 22.93 21.54 -5.27
N LYS A 339 22.38 22.60 -5.87
CA LYS A 339 22.21 23.88 -5.19
C LYS A 339 21.25 23.79 -4.00
N LYS A 340 20.29 22.86 -4.04
CA LYS A 340 19.22 22.74 -3.03
C LYS A 340 19.45 21.63 -2.01
N ASN A 341 20.44 20.76 -2.23
CA ASN A 341 20.71 19.59 -1.39
C ASN A 341 22.22 19.34 -1.31
N THR A 342 22.74 19.13 -0.10
CA THR A 342 24.15 18.74 0.08
C THR A 342 24.34 17.24 -0.18
N LEU A 343 25.57 16.83 -0.49
CA LEU A 343 25.93 15.42 -0.65
C LEU A 343 25.53 14.59 0.58
N GLU A 344 25.86 15.10 1.77
CA GLU A 344 25.58 14.44 3.04
C GLU A 344 24.08 14.27 3.27
N ALA A 345 23.27 15.27 2.91
CA ALA A 345 21.82 15.20 3.03
C ALA A 345 21.23 14.14 2.09
N VAL A 346 21.73 14.04 0.85
CA VAL A 346 21.29 13.03 -0.13
C VAL A 346 21.66 11.63 0.36
N VAL A 347 22.93 11.40 0.73
CA VAL A 347 23.40 10.10 1.26
C VAL A 347 22.61 9.69 2.49
N ARG A 348 22.41 10.61 3.45
CA ARG A 348 21.64 10.35 4.67
C ARG A 348 20.21 9.93 4.35
N THR A 349 19.57 10.61 3.41
CA THR A 349 18.18 10.34 3.03
C THR A 349 18.04 9.00 2.31
N VAL A 350 18.88 8.73 1.32
CA VAL A 350 18.84 7.47 0.56
C VAL A 350 19.13 6.29 1.48
N ARG A 351 20.14 6.39 2.35
CA ARG A 351 20.47 5.36 3.34
C ARG A 351 19.30 5.10 4.27
N TYR A 352 18.67 6.16 4.77
CA TYR A 352 17.51 6.04 5.64
C TYR A 352 16.37 5.32 4.93
N LEU A 353 15.95 5.79 3.75
CA LEU A 353 14.86 5.21 2.99
C LEU A 353 15.06 3.70 2.72
N LEU A 354 16.22 3.32 2.19
CA LEU A 354 16.48 1.98 1.65
C LEU A 354 16.98 0.98 2.69
N SER A 355 17.75 1.43 3.68
CA SER A 355 18.43 0.56 4.65
C SER A 355 18.17 0.94 6.11
N GLY A 356 17.35 1.97 6.36
CA GLY A 356 16.99 2.39 7.70
C GLY A 356 16.13 1.34 8.43
N PRO A 357 16.16 1.33 9.77
CA PRO A 357 15.31 0.43 10.56
C PRO A 357 13.83 0.85 10.47
N GLY A 358 12.93 -0.03 10.94
CA GLY A 358 11.50 0.27 11.08
C GLY A 358 10.66 0.00 9.83
N ASP A 359 9.46 0.57 9.81
CA ASP A 359 8.49 0.42 8.72
C ASP A 359 8.89 1.24 7.49
N ALA A 360 8.75 0.66 6.29
CA ALA A 360 9.18 1.29 5.06
C ALA A 360 8.33 2.54 4.70
N ILE A 361 7.04 2.53 5.05
CA ILE A 361 6.14 3.66 4.79
C ILE A 361 6.42 4.82 5.74
N GLU A 362 6.77 4.56 7.00
CA GLU A 362 7.21 5.60 7.93
C GLU A 362 8.48 6.30 7.42
N ARG A 363 9.47 5.52 6.95
CA ARG A 363 10.68 6.09 6.34
C ARG A 363 10.37 6.89 5.07
N ALA A 364 9.45 6.41 4.23
CA ALA A 364 9.01 7.15 3.06
C ALA A 364 8.33 8.48 3.46
N TYR A 365 7.46 8.47 4.46
CA TYR A 365 6.80 9.67 4.99
C TYR A 365 7.84 10.71 5.44
N ASP A 366 8.84 10.29 6.21
CA ASP A 366 9.94 11.15 6.68
C ASP A 366 10.76 11.76 5.54
N CYS A 367 10.92 11.04 4.43
CA CYS A 367 11.59 11.52 3.23
C CYS A 367 10.73 12.49 2.39
N VAL A 368 9.41 12.51 2.55
CA VAL A 368 8.51 13.41 1.83
C VAL A 368 8.16 14.66 2.66
N TYR A 369 7.91 14.47 3.95
CA TYR A 369 7.36 15.50 4.85
C TYR A 369 8.21 15.75 6.09
N GLY A 370 9.05 14.80 6.49
CA GLY A 370 9.83 14.84 7.73
C GLY A 370 11.25 15.39 7.57
N GLY A 371 12.11 15.01 8.52
CA GLY A 371 13.50 15.50 8.62
C GLY A 371 14.46 14.98 7.55
N TYR A 372 14.02 14.02 6.74
CA TYR A 372 14.81 13.43 5.65
C TYR A 372 14.38 13.96 4.27
N LYS A 373 13.58 15.03 4.24
CA LYS A 373 13.12 15.62 2.99
C LYS A 373 14.26 16.19 2.15
N LEU A 374 14.27 15.81 0.86
CA LEU A 374 15.13 16.43 -0.15
C LEU A 374 14.32 17.37 -1.05
N ASN A 375 14.90 18.53 -1.35
CA ASN A 375 14.31 19.48 -2.26
C ASN A 375 14.26 18.90 -3.67
N GLY A 376 13.04 18.74 -4.18
CA GLY A 376 12.85 18.20 -5.50
C GLY A 376 12.97 16.67 -5.59
N PHE A 377 12.83 15.97 -4.47
CA PHE A 377 12.61 14.53 -4.45
C PHE A 377 11.29 14.27 -3.70
N GLY A 378 10.18 14.37 -4.44
CA GLY A 378 8.82 14.26 -3.89
C GLY A 378 8.36 12.82 -3.74
N GLU A 379 7.10 12.64 -3.32
CA GLU A 379 6.49 11.34 -3.05
C GLU A 379 6.69 10.30 -4.16
N ALA A 380 6.44 10.66 -5.43
CA ALA A 380 6.63 9.75 -6.55
C ALA A 380 8.09 9.28 -6.71
N GLY A 381 9.07 10.15 -6.41
CA GLY A 381 10.49 9.78 -6.44
C GLY A 381 10.89 8.89 -5.25
N VAL A 382 10.40 9.22 -4.06
CA VAL A 382 10.62 8.43 -2.84
C VAL A 382 10.05 7.02 -2.99
N MET A 383 8.81 6.89 -3.45
CA MET A 383 8.13 5.60 -3.54
C MET A 383 8.62 4.73 -4.71
N GLU A 384 9.07 5.34 -5.80
CA GLU A 384 9.75 4.62 -6.87
C GLU A 384 11.11 4.07 -6.40
N LEU A 385 11.94 4.92 -5.79
CA LEU A 385 13.25 4.49 -5.28
C LEU A 385 13.11 3.40 -4.22
N LEU A 386 12.15 3.55 -3.30
CA LEU A 386 11.86 2.55 -2.29
C LEU A 386 11.49 1.19 -2.92
N GLY A 387 10.62 1.17 -3.94
CA GLY A 387 10.25 -0.08 -4.61
C GLY A 387 11.39 -0.72 -5.42
N TRP A 388 12.33 0.07 -5.94
CA TRP A 388 13.52 -0.50 -6.58
C TRP A 388 14.49 -1.14 -5.59
N GLY A 389 14.52 -0.65 -4.34
CA GLY A 389 15.39 -1.15 -3.28
C GLY A 389 14.77 -2.18 -2.32
N ASP A 390 13.45 -2.23 -2.18
CA ASP A 390 12.74 -3.24 -1.38
C ASP A 390 12.03 -4.24 -2.29
N PRO A 391 12.53 -5.49 -2.44
CA PRO A 391 11.95 -6.48 -3.34
C PRO A 391 10.52 -6.90 -2.98
N ARG A 392 10.03 -6.52 -1.78
CA ARG A 392 8.65 -6.81 -1.33
C ARG A 392 7.65 -5.75 -1.79
N ARG A 393 8.11 -4.65 -2.41
CA ARG A 393 7.27 -3.51 -2.78
C ARG A 393 7.50 -3.15 -4.24
N PRO A 394 6.45 -3.09 -5.08
CA PRO A 394 6.57 -2.57 -6.43
C PRO A 394 6.98 -1.08 -6.45
N PRO A 395 7.73 -0.64 -7.48
CA PRO A 395 8.09 0.76 -7.67
C PRO A 395 6.89 1.58 -8.17
N PHE A 396 6.42 2.51 -7.34
CA PHE A 396 5.27 3.36 -7.67
C PHE A 396 5.67 4.79 -7.98
N ASN A 397 5.19 5.29 -9.12
CA ASN A 397 5.22 6.69 -9.51
C ASN A 397 3.93 7.04 -10.27
N ASN A 398 3.77 8.30 -10.65
CA ASN A 398 2.59 8.74 -11.39
C ASN A 398 2.42 8.03 -12.75
N ARG A 399 3.50 7.53 -13.36
CA ARG A 399 3.44 6.78 -14.62
C ARG A 399 2.82 5.40 -14.40
N SER A 400 3.27 4.64 -13.38
CA SER A 400 2.71 3.32 -13.08
C SER A 400 1.27 3.42 -12.56
N ILE A 401 0.95 4.39 -11.69
CA ILE A 401 -0.43 4.61 -11.20
C ILE A 401 -1.42 4.89 -12.35
N ARG A 402 -1.01 5.71 -13.33
CA ARG A 402 -1.85 5.96 -14.53
C ARG A 402 -2.01 4.72 -15.41
N GLY A 403 -0.97 3.88 -15.51
CA GLY A 403 -1.07 2.56 -16.16
C GLY A 403 -2.07 1.65 -15.45
N ILE A 404 -2.02 1.59 -14.12
CA ILE A 404 -2.99 0.83 -13.31
C ILE A 404 -4.42 1.34 -13.53
N ARG A 405 -4.63 2.66 -13.59
CA ARG A 405 -5.94 3.27 -13.88
C ARG A 405 -6.51 2.86 -15.24
N LEU A 406 -5.66 2.75 -16.27
CA LEU A 406 -6.04 2.30 -17.63
C LEU A 406 -6.50 0.84 -17.64
N LEU A 407 -5.99 0.01 -16.74
CA LEU A 407 -6.40 -1.38 -16.60
C LEU A 407 -7.75 -1.53 -15.88
N GLY A 408 -8.38 -0.42 -15.48
CA GLY A 408 -9.74 -0.38 -14.91
C GLY A 408 -9.80 -0.27 -13.39
N PHE A 409 -8.66 -0.06 -12.71
CA PHE A 409 -8.62 0.13 -11.27
C PHE A 409 -8.98 1.55 -10.85
N ASP A 410 -9.69 1.72 -9.74
CA ASP A 410 -10.03 3.04 -9.19
C ASP A 410 -8.88 3.62 -8.36
N VAL A 411 -7.90 4.21 -9.05
CA VAL A 411 -6.67 4.76 -8.44
C VAL A 411 -6.34 6.18 -8.90
N GLU A 412 -7.25 6.85 -9.62
CA GLU A 412 -7.02 8.20 -10.15
C GLU A 412 -6.73 9.21 -9.04
N HIS A 413 -7.51 9.15 -7.96
CA HIS A 413 -7.37 10.00 -6.78
C HIS A 413 -6.05 9.79 -6.02
N LEU A 414 -5.23 8.80 -6.41
CA LEU A 414 -3.95 8.48 -5.78
C LEU A 414 -2.75 9.05 -6.55
N VAL A 415 -2.94 9.70 -7.70
CA VAL A 415 -1.84 10.36 -8.43
C VAL A 415 -1.30 11.54 -7.61
N ALA A 416 0.01 11.58 -7.36
CA ALA A 416 0.62 12.61 -6.51
C ALA A 416 0.87 13.92 -7.27
N GLY A 417 0.44 15.05 -6.71
CA GLY A 417 0.88 16.39 -7.11
C GLY A 417 0.64 16.76 -8.57
N GLU A 418 -0.61 16.67 -9.02
CA GLU A 418 -1.05 17.37 -10.24
C GLU A 418 -1.20 18.87 -10.03
#